data_AF-A0A661J4S4-F1
#
_entry.id   AF-A0A661J4S4-F1
#
_cell.length_a   1.000
_cell.length_b   1.000
_cell.length_c   1.000
_cell.angle_alpha   90.00
_cell.angle_beta   90.00
_cell.angle_gamma   90.00
#
_symmetry.space_group_name_H-M   'P 1'
#
loop_
_entity.id
_entity.type
_entity.pdbx_description
1 polymer ?
#
loop_
_entity_poly.entity_id
_entity_poly.type
_entity_poly.pdbx_seq_one_letter_code
_entity_poly.pdbx_strand_id
1 'polypeptide(L)'
;MTFRTKRIKLYPTESFNQVLRTVNQHISQGDSVYRWQGPSTNFADPGDLFLALGGKAEVLAPSEPVELPESTVKHLVPLKPGKVALLWDKSFLWGYMAVSTLRDLGFSFDLLTSVTVRNGALNNYQVLFVPGGWAGLKSESLGADGREELRRYVSRGGAYLGICGGAGLALQVDGGLGLLPVTRKPMADRLPNFSGSIRVRQANPHALWWGLEGEASFQVWWPSQFDLVKPEKIQILGRYGDPESDFCVSDLNVGETVAARLEWAQLEKAYQINLNPERLSSEPAIIAGEYGQGRVVLSYPHLETPGDVAGNMALFNIWHDLLSSSVLECPDDSDGTKVANIVPVDEQSLERVRAMARETEKLVALGERHNLWSWRNPWLLQWQRGVRGAEFGTIAVLLQGLVRELERTGGIASTYPTPSSLKIGAQFEKLVELWGLFRDKGRALLEEEARNLNDKKANNGEALSPRARDLRTEIFNCVRCYGSRSYGGLYRQLLDQIDGLLLGALLASSK
;
A
#
# COMPACT_ATOMS: atom_id res chain seq x y z
N MET A 1 6.52 -36.07 -27.16
CA MET A 1 5.17 -36.20 -26.56
C MET A 1 4.57 -34.80 -26.39
N THR A 2 3.24 -34.64 -26.28
CA THR A 2 2.61 -33.33 -25.99
C THR A 2 2.03 -33.33 -24.57
N PHE A 3 2.25 -32.24 -23.83
CA PHE A 3 1.67 -32.06 -22.50
C PHE A 3 0.36 -31.29 -22.63
N ARG A 4 -0.74 -31.90 -22.16
CA ARG A 4 -2.05 -31.26 -22.13
C ARG A 4 -2.12 -30.32 -20.92
N THR A 5 -2.27 -29.03 -21.19
CA THR A 5 -2.35 -27.97 -20.19
C THR A 5 -3.52 -27.02 -20.47
N LYS A 6 -3.93 -26.26 -19.46
CA LYS A 6 -4.78 -25.08 -19.64
C LYS A 6 -3.89 -23.83 -19.58
N ARG A 7 -3.84 -23.06 -20.66
CA ARG A 7 -3.18 -21.76 -20.71
C ARG A 7 -4.12 -20.70 -20.17
N ILE A 8 -3.60 -19.80 -19.35
CA ILE A 8 -4.21 -18.54 -18.98
C ILE A 8 -3.31 -17.42 -19.50
N LYS A 9 -3.85 -16.62 -20.41
CA LYS A 9 -3.12 -15.50 -21.01
C LYS A 9 -3.01 -14.36 -20.00
N LEU A 10 -1.81 -13.80 -19.83
CA LEU A 10 -1.63 -12.56 -19.07
C LEU A 10 -2.02 -11.36 -19.94
N TYR A 11 -3.19 -10.78 -19.68
CA TYR A 11 -3.63 -9.54 -20.29
C TYR A 11 -4.52 -8.75 -19.32
N PRO A 12 -4.38 -7.42 -19.23
CA PRO A 12 -5.11 -6.60 -18.25
C PRO A 12 -6.56 -6.41 -18.69
N THR A 13 -7.37 -7.47 -18.53
CA THR A 13 -8.83 -7.41 -18.65
C THR A 13 -9.47 -7.19 -17.28
N GLU A 14 -10.74 -6.75 -17.26
CA GLU A 14 -11.53 -6.68 -16.02
C GLU A 14 -11.61 -8.02 -15.27
N SER A 15 -11.51 -9.14 -15.99
CA SER A 15 -11.48 -10.49 -15.42
C SER A 15 -10.13 -10.88 -14.81
N PHE A 16 -9.09 -10.06 -14.94
CA PHE A 16 -7.75 -10.46 -14.53
C PHE A 16 -7.60 -10.64 -13.00
N ASN A 17 -8.33 -9.89 -12.19
CA ASN A 17 -8.34 -10.13 -10.74
C ASN A 17 -8.96 -11.50 -10.38
N GLN A 18 -9.86 -12.02 -11.22
CA GLN A 18 -10.34 -13.40 -11.08
C GLN A 18 -9.27 -14.42 -11.47
N VAL A 19 -8.48 -14.14 -12.52
CA VAL A 19 -7.30 -14.95 -12.88
C VAL A 19 -6.33 -15.04 -11.71
N LEU A 20 -5.97 -13.92 -11.09
CA LEU A 20 -5.05 -13.88 -9.94
C LEU A 20 -5.57 -14.72 -8.77
N ARG A 21 -6.85 -14.56 -8.42
CA ARG A 21 -7.52 -15.37 -7.39
C ARG A 21 -7.42 -16.87 -7.68
N THR A 22 -7.80 -17.27 -8.89
CA THR A 22 -7.76 -18.69 -9.30
C THR A 22 -6.33 -19.24 -9.24
N VAL A 23 -5.35 -18.51 -9.75
CA VAL A 23 -3.95 -18.94 -9.75
C VAL A 23 -3.41 -19.08 -8.33
N ASN A 24 -3.62 -18.08 -7.48
CA ASN A 24 -3.16 -18.13 -6.09
C ASN A 24 -3.85 -19.24 -5.29
N GLN A 25 -5.14 -19.53 -5.58
CA GLN A 25 -5.87 -20.64 -4.99
C GLN A 25 -5.26 -22.00 -5.41
N HIS A 26 -4.91 -22.18 -6.68
CA HIS A 26 -4.22 -23.41 -7.13
C HIS A 26 -2.86 -23.56 -6.43
N ILE A 27 -2.08 -22.48 -6.35
CA ILE A 27 -0.77 -22.47 -5.68
C ILE A 27 -0.92 -22.86 -4.19
N SER A 28 -1.91 -22.31 -3.48
CA SER A 28 -2.13 -22.60 -2.05
C SER A 28 -2.64 -24.03 -1.79
N GLN A 29 -3.32 -24.64 -2.77
CA GLN A 29 -3.76 -26.04 -2.70
C GLN A 29 -2.65 -27.05 -3.08
N GLY A 30 -1.47 -26.57 -3.47
CA GLY A 30 -0.35 -27.39 -3.91
C GLY A 30 -0.47 -27.87 -5.36
N ASP A 31 -1.39 -27.30 -6.15
CA ASP A 31 -1.48 -27.60 -7.58
C ASP A 31 -0.29 -27.00 -8.33
N SER A 32 0.16 -27.69 -9.38
CA SER A 32 1.29 -27.22 -10.19
C SER A 32 0.84 -26.12 -11.17
N VAL A 33 1.18 -24.88 -10.83
CA VAL A 33 1.07 -23.73 -11.73
C VAL A 33 2.45 -23.41 -12.30
N TYR A 34 2.52 -23.28 -13.61
CA TYR A 34 3.75 -22.93 -14.32
C TYR A 34 3.62 -21.58 -14.99
N ARG A 35 4.76 -20.91 -15.13
CA ARG A 35 4.90 -19.64 -15.83
C ARG A 35 5.83 -19.81 -17.03
N TRP A 36 5.42 -19.27 -18.17
CA TRP A 36 6.26 -19.23 -19.36
C TRP A 36 7.33 -18.13 -19.26
N GLN A 37 8.60 -18.52 -19.35
CA GLN A 37 9.75 -17.61 -19.42
C GLN A 37 10.49 -17.68 -20.77
N GLY A 38 9.90 -18.36 -21.75
CA GLY A 38 10.44 -18.42 -23.11
C GLY A 38 10.12 -17.18 -23.94
N PRO A 39 10.64 -17.09 -25.18
CA PRO A 39 10.21 -16.06 -26.14
C PRO A 39 8.73 -16.24 -26.50
N SER A 40 8.11 -15.21 -27.08
CA SER A 40 6.77 -15.35 -27.66
C SER A 40 6.73 -16.42 -28.74
N THR A 41 5.68 -17.23 -28.73
CA THR A 41 5.39 -18.27 -29.72
C THR A 41 3.97 -18.10 -30.26
N ASN A 42 3.53 -18.99 -31.14
CA ASN A 42 2.14 -19.04 -31.58
C ASN A 42 1.16 -19.50 -30.48
N PHE A 43 1.64 -20.01 -29.34
CA PHE A 43 0.80 -20.55 -28.27
C PHE A 43 1.10 -19.98 -26.87
N ALA A 44 2.14 -19.16 -26.69
CA ALA A 44 2.52 -18.61 -25.39
C ALA A 44 3.26 -17.27 -25.53
N ASP A 45 3.02 -16.36 -24.58
CA ASP A 45 3.75 -15.12 -24.41
C ASP A 45 4.50 -15.10 -23.06
N PRO A 46 5.61 -14.34 -22.92
CA PRO A 46 6.32 -14.19 -21.66
C PRO A 46 5.38 -13.84 -20.49
N GLY A 47 5.44 -14.66 -19.46
CA GLY A 47 4.66 -14.54 -18.23
C GLY A 47 3.35 -15.31 -18.20
N ASP A 48 2.85 -15.80 -19.35
CA ASP A 48 1.63 -16.62 -19.41
C ASP A 48 1.67 -17.79 -18.43
N LEU A 49 0.49 -18.15 -17.94
CA LEU A 49 0.33 -19.13 -16.88
C LEU A 49 -0.24 -20.44 -17.44
N PHE A 50 0.24 -21.56 -16.92
CA PHE A 50 -0.15 -22.90 -17.36
C PHE A 50 -0.52 -23.77 -16.17
N LEU A 51 -1.69 -24.37 -16.23
CA LEU A 51 -2.20 -25.33 -15.24
C LEU A 51 -2.14 -26.74 -15.83
N ALA A 52 -1.63 -27.69 -15.07
CA ALA A 52 -1.67 -29.10 -15.46
C ALA A 52 -3.12 -29.63 -15.47
N LEU A 53 -3.52 -30.34 -16.53
CA LEU A 53 -4.85 -30.96 -16.59
C LEU A 53 -4.93 -32.16 -15.62
N GLY A 54 -5.85 -32.10 -14.65
CA GLY A 54 -6.04 -33.12 -13.60
C GLY A 54 -6.06 -32.62 -12.15
N GLY A 55 -5.89 -31.31 -11.92
CA GLY A 55 -6.01 -30.69 -10.60
C GLY A 55 -7.42 -30.77 -10.00
N LYS A 56 -7.53 -30.63 -8.67
CA LYS A 56 -8.78 -30.81 -7.92
C LYS A 56 -9.75 -29.63 -8.04
N ALA A 57 -9.26 -28.44 -8.43
CA ALA A 57 -10.05 -27.22 -8.51
C ALA A 57 -10.52 -26.88 -9.94
N GLU A 58 -11.75 -26.36 -10.02
CA GLU A 58 -12.34 -25.88 -11.26
C GLU A 58 -11.68 -24.56 -11.67
N VAL A 59 -11.20 -24.47 -12.92
CA VAL A 59 -10.59 -23.25 -13.45
C VAL A 59 -11.70 -22.27 -13.83
N LEU A 60 -12.01 -21.33 -12.95
CA LEU A 60 -13.02 -20.30 -13.17
C LEU A 60 -12.55 -19.15 -14.08
N ALA A 61 -11.24 -19.04 -14.31
CA ALA A 61 -10.64 -18.04 -15.18
C ALA A 61 -10.73 -18.44 -16.67
N PRO A 62 -10.87 -17.46 -17.60
CA PRO A 62 -10.77 -17.73 -19.04
C PRO A 62 -9.46 -18.46 -19.34
N SER A 63 -9.57 -19.70 -19.82
CA SER A 63 -8.43 -20.57 -20.11
C SER A 63 -8.69 -21.39 -21.37
N GLU A 64 -7.62 -21.67 -22.10
CA GLU A 64 -7.68 -22.41 -23.36
C GLU A 64 -6.83 -23.68 -23.25
N PRO A 65 -7.32 -24.83 -23.74
CA PRO A 65 -6.52 -26.03 -23.80
C PRO A 65 -5.37 -25.83 -24.80
N VAL A 66 -4.14 -26.06 -24.35
CA VAL A 66 -2.93 -25.95 -25.18
C VAL A 66 -2.10 -27.23 -25.04
N GLU A 67 -1.67 -27.76 -26.18
CA GLU A 67 -0.69 -28.85 -26.25
C GLU A 67 0.71 -28.26 -26.36
N LEU A 68 1.51 -28.46 -25.31
CA LEU A 68 2.88 -27.95 -25.27
C LEU A 68 3.85 -28.98 -25.85
N PRO A 69 4.69 -28.61 -26.85
CA PRO A 69 5.76 -29.46 -27.32
C PRO A 69 6.75 -29.79 -26.19
N GLU A 70 7.25 -31.02 -26.15
CA GLU A 70 8.22 -31.46 -25.14
C GLU A 70 9.50 -30.59 -25.10
N SER A 71 9.95 -30.12 -26.27
CA SER A 71 11.11 -29.24 -26.40
C SER A 71 10.94 -27.87 -25.71
N THR A 72 9.71 -27.47 -25.40
CA THR A 72 9.39 -26.17 -24.80
C THR A 72 9.17 -26.22 -23.29
N VAL A 73 9.12 -27.42 -22.69
CA VAL A 73 8.95 -27.60 -21.24
C VAL A 73 10.04 -26.90 -20.44
N LYS A 74 11.26 -26.79 -20.98
CA LYS A 74 12.38 -26.03 -20.38
C LYS A 74 12.09 -24.55 -20.12
N HIS A 75 11.05 -23.98 -20.75
CA HIS A 75 10.63 -22.60 -20.58
C HIS A 75 9.50 -22.45 -19.53
N LEU A 76 8.96 -23.55 -19.02
CA LEU A 76 7.98 -23.54 -17.94
C LEU A 76 8.69 -23.54 -16.59
N VAL A 77 8.48 -22.49 -15.82
CA VAL A 77 9.00 -22.36 -14.46
C VAL A 77 7.86 -22.48 -13.46
N PRO A 78 7.92 -23.41 -12.49
CA PRO A 78 6.87 -23.55 -11.51
C PRO A 78 6.78 -22.31 -10.62
N LEU A 79 5.55 -21.85 -10.37
CA LEU A 79 5.29 -20.85 -9.34
C LEU A 79 5.29 -21.54 -7.98
N LYS A 80 6.19 -21.11 -7.10
CA LYS A 80 6.27 -21.61 -5.73
C LYS A 80 5.30 -20.81 -4.84
N PRO A 81 4.64 -21.45 -3.86
CA PRO A 81 3.82 -20.73 -2.88
C PRO A 81 4.63 -19.70 -2.10
N GLY A 82 5.86 -20.08 -1.71
CA GLY A 82 6.82 -19.21 -1.03
C GLY A 82 6.36 -18.73 0.34
N LYS A 83 7.28 -18.15 1.12
CA LYS A 83 6.94 -17.53 2.42
C LYS A 83 7.16 -16.02 2.34
N VAL A 84 6.07 -15.27 2.49
CA VAL A 84 6.10 -13.80 2.43
C VAL A 84 5.61 -13.19 3.72
N ALA A 85 6.35 -12.20 4.22
CA ALA A 85 5.94 -11.37 5.35
C ALA A 85 5.51 -9.99 4.86
N LEU A 86 4.52 -9.39 5.52
CA LEU A 86 4.11 -8.01 5.37
C LEU A 86 4.40 -7.24 6.66
N LEU A 87 5.15 -6.13 6.58
CA LEU A 87 5.40 -5.27 7.74
C LEU A 87 4.18 -4.37 8.04
N TRP A 88 3.43 -4.70 9.08
CA TRP A 88 2.21 -3.98 9.46
C TRP A 88 2.47 -2.58 10.02
N ASP A 89 3.42 -2.45 10.93
CA ASP A 89 3.62 -1.25 11.74
C ASP A 89 3.64 0.05 10.92
N LYS A 90 2.86 1.04 11.37
CA LYS A 90 2.84 2.41 10.83
C LYS A 90 2.50 2.50 9.34
N SER A 91 1.74 1.51 8.86
CA SER A 91 1.16 1.48 7.51
C SER A 91 -0.24 2.10 7.46
N PHE A 92 -1.03 1.96 8.54
CA PHE A 92 -2.37 2.52 8.69
C PHE A 92 -3.27 2.20 7.49
N LEU A 93 -3.91 3.21 6.87
CA LEU A 93 -4.76 3.08 5.69
C LEU A 93 -4.09 2.23 4.59
N TRP A 94 -2.82 2.53 4.27
CA TRP A 94 -2.09 1.83 3.21
C TRP A 94 -1.81 0.37 3.57
N GLY A 95 -1.58 0.08 4.85
CA GLY A 95 -1.43 -1.29 5.32
C GLY A 95 -2.72 -2.07 5.23
N TYR A 96 -3.83 -1.48 5.69
CA TYR A 96 -5.13 -2.10 5.59
C TYR A 96 -5.52 -2.38 4.13
N MET A 97 -5.37 -1.38 3.25
CA MET A 97 -5.62 -1.56 1.81
C MET A 97 -4.74 -2.65 1.19
N ALA A 98 -3.45 -2.69 1.52
CA ALA A 98 -2.56 -3.74 1.03
C ALA A 98 -3.03 -5.11 1.49
N VAL A 99 -3.36 -5.28 2.78
CA VAL A 99 -3.83 -6.55 3.34
C VAL A 99 -5.16 -6.98 2.72
N SER A 100 -6.13 -6.07 2.62
CA SER A 100 -7.43 -6.36 1.98
C SER A 100 -7.24 -6.77 0.53
N THR A 101 -6.48 -6.01 -0.26
CA THR A 101 -6.26 -6.30 -1.68
C THR A 101 -5.50 -7.61 -1.89
N LEU A 102 -4.42 -7.84 -1.13
CA LEU A 102 -3.65 -9.07 -1.23
C LEU A 102 -4.50 -10.30 -0.87
N ARG A 103 -5.32 -10.23 0.17
CA ARG A 103 -6.26 -11.30 0.55
C ARG A 103 -7.34 -11.51 -0.50
N ASP A 104 -7.93 -10.43 -1.00
CA ASP A 104 -8.95 -10.48 -2.06
C ASP A 104 -8.41 -11.09 -3.35
N LEU A 105 -7.12 -10.91 -3.64
CA LEU A 105 -6.42 -11.52 -4.78
C LEU A 105 -5.84 -12.91 -4.47
N GLY A 106 -5.98 -13.40 -3.23
CA GLY A 106 -5.56 -14.74 -2.81
C GLY A 106 -4.08 -14.89 -2.45
N PHE A 107 -3.30 -13.82 -2.35
CA PHE A 107 -1.90 -13.91 -1.97
C PHE A 107 -1.74 -14.49 -0.56
N SER A 108 -0.76 -15.38 -0.39
CA SER A 108 -0.37 -15.93 0.92
C SER A 108 0.73 -15.08 1.54
N PHE A 109 0.51 -14.58 2.75
CA PHE A 109 1.48 -13.80 3.50
C PHE A 109 1.15 -13.77 4.99
N ASP A 110 2.17 -13.57 5.81
CA ASP A 110 2.02 -13.35 7.25
C ASP A 110 2.21 -11.88 7.61
N LEU A 111 1.51 -11.42 8.65
CA LEU A 111 1.70 -10.09 9.21
C LEU A 111 2.82 -10.09 10.24
N LEU A 112 3.84 -9.25 10.05
CA LEU A 112 4.89 -9.01 11.04
C LEU A 112 4.77 -7.60 11.63
N THR A 113 5.18 -7.50 12.88
CA THR A 113 5.35 -6.23 13.58
C THR A 113 6.83 -5.90 13.69
N SER A 114 7.16 -4.64 13.97
CA SER A 114 8.51 -4.22 14.31
C SER A 114 9.08 -5.01 15.49
N VAL A 115 8.22 -5.44 16.43
CA VAL A 115 8.63 -6.28 17.56
C VAL A 115 9.06 -7.67 17.10
N THR A 116 8.27 -8.34 16.25
CA THR A 116 8.63 -9.67 15.74
C THR A 116 9.82 -9.62 14.79
N VAL A 117 9.96 -8.53 14.01
CA VAL A 117 11.16 -8.27 13.20
C VAL A 117 12.41 -8.18 14.08
N ARG A 118 12.40 -7.38 15.16
CA ARG A 118 13.53 -7.31 16.11
C ARG A 118 13.89 -8.65 16.72
N ASN A 119 12.90 -9.52 16.90
CA ASN A 119 13.09 -10.86 17.45
C ASN A 119 13.50 -11.91 16.40
N GLY A 120 13.85 -11.49 15.17
CA GLY A 120 14.39 -12.38 14.14
C GLY A 120 13.36 -13.19 13.35
N ALA A 121 12.08 -12.79 13.36
CA ALA A 121 11.03 -13.50 12.62
C ALA A 121 11.29 -13.60 11.11
N LEU A 122 12.07 -12.67 10.55
CA LEU A 122 12.40 -12.62 9.12
C LEU A 122 13.17 -13.85 8.62
N ASN A 123 13.82 -14.62 9.49
CA ASN A 123 14.51 -15.86 9.11
C ASN A 123 13.57 -16.93 8.50
N ASN A 124 12.25 -16.78 8.68
CA ASN A 124 11.25 -17.72 8.17
C ASN A 124 10.62 -17.28 6.84
N TYR A 125 11.10 -16.18 6.23
CA TYR A 125 10.47 -15.57 5.05
C TYR A 125 11.47 -15.32 3.93
N GLN A 126 11.04 -15.56 2.70
CA GLN A 126 11.82 -15.33 1.49
C GLN A 126 11.68 -13.89 1.00
N VAL A 127 10.49 -13.31 1.16
CA VAL A 127 10.18 -11.95 0.74
C VAL A 127 9.60 -11.18 1.92
N LEU A 128 10.03 -9.93 2.08
CA LEU A 128 9.39 -8.93 2.90
C LEU A 128 8.72 -7.88 2.03
N PHE A 129 7.41 -7.80 2.12
CA PHE A 129 6.60 -6.71 1.57
C PHE A 129 6.44 -5.60 2.60
N VAL A 130 6.81 -4.37 2.24
CA VAL A 130 6.64 -3.19 3.08
C VAL A 130 5.69 -2.21 2.38
N PRO A 131 4.43 -2.09 2.85
CA PRO A 131 3.44 -1.23 2.23
C PRO A 131 3.75 0.26 2.42
N GLY A 132 2.88 1.09 1.84
CA GLY A 132 2.85 2.54 2.03
C GLY A 132 2.71 2.98 3.50
N GLY A 133 2.62 4.30 3.69
CA GLY A 133 2.60 4.95 5.00
C GLY A 133 3.84 5.78 5.26
N TRP A 134 4.12 6.07 6.54
CA TRP A 134 5.20 6.99 6.87
C TRP A 134 6.50 6.25 7.16
N ALA A 135 7.43 6.29 6.21
CA ALA A 135 8.78 5.72 6.34
C ALA A 135 9.49 6.07 7.67
N GLY A 136 9.37 7.34 8.10
CA GLY A 136 9.98 7.81 9.35
C GLY A 136 9.38 7.14 10.59
N LEU A 137 8.06 6.95 10.63
CA LEU A 137 7.43 6.25 11.75
C LEU A 137 7.71 4.76 11.74
N LYS A 138 7.78 4.15 10.55
CA LYS A 138 8.22 2.74 10.40
C LYS A 138 9.62 2.57 10.97
N SER A 139 10.54 3.46 10.59
CA SER A 139 11.90 3.49 11.12
C SER A 139 11.94 3.68 12.63
N GLU A 140 11.14 4.59 13.18
CA GLU A 140 11.01 4.81 14.63
C GLU A 140 10.49 3.55 15.34
N SER A 141 9.42 2.95 14.82
CA SER A 141 8.82 1.72 15.36
C SER A 141 9.81 0.54 15.34
N LEU A 142 10.63 0.42 14.30
CA LEU A 142 11.68 -0.60 14.18
C LEU A 142 12.81 -0.39 15.19
N GLY A 143 13.18 0.86 15.46
CA GLY A 143 14.37 1.19 16.26
C GLY A 143 15.68 0.83 15.56
N ALA A 144 16.81 0.99 16.24
CA ALA A 144 18.12 0.66 15.68
C ALA A 144 18.23 -0.84 15.34
N ASP A 145 17.83 -1.70 16.28
CA ASP A 145 17.95 -3.15 16.15
C ASP A 145 17.07 -3.71 15.02
N GLY A 146 15.83 -3.21 14.89
CA GLY A 146 14.92 -3.68 13.83
C GLY A 146 15.38 -3.27 12.44
N ARG A 147 15.97 -2.07 12.31
CA ARG A 147 16.59 -1.62 11.06
C ARG A 147 17.81 -2.46 10.70
N GLU A 148 18.63 -2.81 11.69
CA GLU A 148 19.79 -3.65 11.45
C GLU A 148 19.40 -5.08 11.09
N GLU A 149 18.39 -5.65 11.75
CA GLU A 149 17.89 -6.98 11.37
C GLU A 149 17.33 -6.99 9.94
N LEU A 150 16.66 -5.93 9.51
CA LEU A 150 16.21 -5.80 8.11
C LEU A 150 17.37 -5.75 7.12
N ARG A 151 18.41 -4.95 7.40
CA ARG A 151 19.63 -4.95 6.55
C ARG A 151 20.27 -6.33 6.51
N ARG A 152 20.40 -6.97 7.67
CA ARG A 152 20.99 -8.30 7.80
C ARG A 152 20.18 -9.35 7.04
N TYR A 153 18.86 -9.30 7.13
CA TYR A 153 17.92 -10.15 6.39
C TYR A 153 18.16 -10.04 4.87
N VAL A 154 18.12 -8.82 4.33
CA VAL A 154 18.32 -8.60 2.89
C VAL A 154 19.73 -8.99 2.48
N SER A 155 20.76 -8.62 3.27
CA SER A 155 22.16 -8.95 2.93
C SER A 155 22.44 -10.45 2.76
N ARG A 156 21.67 -11.29 3.46
CA ARG A 156 21.79 -12.76 3.43
C ARG A 156 20.97 -13.43 2.34
N GLY A 157 20.21 -12.67 1.54
CA GLY A 157 19.42 -13.22 0.44
C GLY A 157 17.91 -12.99 0.52
N GLY A 158 17.42 -12.37 1.59
CA GLY A 158 16.02 -12.00 1.70
C GLY A 158 15.63 -10.94 0.68
N ALA A 159 14.48 -11.10 0.03
CA ALA A 159 13.98 -10.11 -0.91
C ALA A 159 13.19 -9.01 -0.20
N TYR A 160 13.33 -7.77 -0.67
CA TYR A 160 12.59 -6.61 -0.17
C TYR A 160 11.75 -5.98 -1.26
N LEU A 161 10.44 -5.88 -1.05
CA LEU A 161 9.51 -5.14 -1.91
C LEU A 161 8.91 -3.98 -1.12
N GLY A 162 9.34 -2.75 -1.44
CA GLY A 162 8.86 -1.54 -0.77
C GLY A 162 7.93 -0.71 -1.66
N ILE A 163 6.74 -0.40 -1.16
CA ILE A 163 5.80 0.51 -1.83
C ILE A 163 5.72 1.85 -1.10
N CYS A 164 5.85 2.97 -1.82
CA CYS A 164 5.69 4.34 -1.34
C CYS A 164 6.45 4.63 -0.03
N GLY A 165 5.78 4.56 1.13
CA GLY A 165 6.40 4.64 2.45
C GLY A 165 7.46 3.56 2.70
N GLY A 166 7.20 2.32 2.27
CA GLY A 166 8.17 1.23 2.27
C GLY A 166 9.34 1.49 1.34
N ALA A 167 9.09 2.01 0.13
CA ALA A 167 10.17 2.47 -0.75
C ALA A 167 11.03 3.52 -0.05
N GLY A 168 10.39 4.50 0.60
CA GLY A 168 11.04 5.56 1.35
C GLY A 168 11.82 5.11 2.60
N LEU A 169 11.52 3.93 3.15
CA LEU A 169 12.25 3.32 4.27
C LEU A 169 13.56 2.68 3.79
N ALA A 170 13.59 2.13 2.59
CA ALA A 170 14.77 1.49 2.00
C ALA A 170 15.87 2.47 1.57
N LEU A 171 15.56 3.76 1.48
CA LEU A 171 16.47 4.79 0.98
C LEU A 171 17.66 5.07 1.90
N GLN A 172 18.73 5.60 1.32
CA GLN A 172 19.91 6.10 2.02
C GLN A 172 19.66 7.52 2.56
N VAL A 173 18.80 7.62 3.57
CA VAL A 173 18.47 8.87 4.26
C VAL A 173 18.63 8.69 5.77
N ASP A 174 18.61 9.78 6.54
CA ASP A 174 18.60 9.67 7.99
C ASP A 174 17.39 8.85 8.49
N GLY A 175 17.66 7.89 9.37
CA GLY A 175 16.71 6.85 9.79
C GLY A 175 16.32 5.82 8.72
N GLY A 176 16.83 5.89 7.50
CA GLY A 176 16.59 4.90 6.45
C GLY A 176 17.39 3.61 6.62
N LEU A 177 17.02 2.58 5.85
CA LEU A 177 17.75 1.33 5.80
C LEU A 177 19.00 1.42 4.90
N GLY A 178 19.00 2.30 3.89
CA GLY A 178 20.12 2.38 2.95
C GLY A 178 20.36 1.09 2.17
N LEU A 179 19.28 0.38 1.79
CA LEU A 179 19.36 -0.85 1.01
C LEU A 179 19.82 -0.59 -0.42
N LEU A 180 19.46 0.57 -0.99
CA LEU A 180 19.91 1.01 -2.30
C LEU A 180 20.59 2.39 -2.20
N PRO A 181 21.58 2.69 -3.06
CA PRO A 181 22.24 4.01 -3.13
C PRO A 181 21.32 5.05 -3.80
N VAL A 182 20.17 5.30 -3.17
CA VAL A 182 19.11 6.20 -3.62
C VAL A 182 18.66 7.03 -2.43
N THR A 183 18.57 8.35 -2.62
CA THR A 183 18.08 9.33 -1.66
C THR A 183 16.69 9.82 -2.09
N ARG A 184 16.13 10.76 -1.31
CA ARG A 184 14.92 11.50 -1.73
C ARG A 184 15.36 12.72 -2.51
N LYS A 185 14.76 12.93 -3.67
CA LYS A 185 14.93 14.19 -4.41
C LYS A 185 14.62 15.38 -3.50
N PRO A 186 15.45 16.44 -3.53
CA PRO A 186 15.22 17.64 -2.73
C PRO A 186 13.85 18.27 -3.00
N MET A 187 13.28 18.92 -1.98
CA MET A 187 11.97 19.58 -2.11
C MET A 187 11.95 20.66 -3.21
N ALA A 188 13.08 21.34 -3.41
CA ALA A 188 13.21 22.39 -4.42
C ALA A 188 13.07 21.88 -5.87
N ASP A 189 13.41 20.61 -6.11
CA ASP A 189 13.46 20.04 -7.46
C ASP A 189 12.26 19.16 -7.77
N ARG A 190 11.69 18.51 -6.75
CA ARG A 190 10.60 17.55 -6.89
C ARG A 190 9.23 18.21 -7.06
N LEU A 191 8.29 17.49 -7.64
CA LEU A 191 6.87 17.75 -7.60
C LEU A 191 6.30 17.18 -6.29
N PRO A 192 5.95 18.01 -5.29
CA PRO A 192 5.28 17.53 -4.09
C PRO A 192 3.79 17.27 -4.36
N ASN A 193 3.16 16.51 -3.47
CA ASN A 193 1.72 16.42 -3.34
C ASN A 193 0.93 16.03 -4.61
N PHE A 194 1.50 15.22 -5.50
CA PHE A 194 0.77 14.70 -6.66
C PHE A 194 0.05 13.39 -6.35
N SER A 195 -1.09 13.15 -7.01
CA SER A 195 -1.89 11.94 -6.81
C SER A 195 -2.78 11.61 -7.99
N GLY A 196 -3.09 10.32 -8.18
CA GLY A 196 -3.97 9.83 -9.24
C GLY A 196 -3.29 8.87 -10.19
N SER A 197 -3.97 8.57 -11.29
CA SER A 197 -3.42 7.67 -12.31
C SER A 197 -2.38 8.40 -13.15
N ILE A 198 -1.25 7.75 -13.38
CA ILE A 198 -0.17 8.26 -14.24
C ILE A 198 0.40 7.10 -15.06
N ARG A 199 0.71 7.36 -16.33
CA ARG A 199 1.39 6.36 -17.15
C ARG A 199 2.79 6.13 -16.64
N VAL A 200 3.20 4.88 -16.61
CA VAL A 200 4.57 4.47 -16.36
C VAL A 200 5.02 3.63 -17.55
N ARG A 201 6.15 4.02 -18.12
CA ARG A 201 6.77 3.38 -19.29
C ARG A 201 7.90 2.48 -18.86
N GLN A 202 7.99 1.34 -19.51
CA GLN A 202 9.10 0.40 -19.35
C GLN A 202 10.42 1.07 -19.71
N ALA A 203 11.37 0.98 -18.80
CA ALA A 203 12.74 1.43 -19.04
C ALA A 203 13.70 0.27 -19.37
N ASN A 204 13.46 -0.92 -18.81
CA ASN A 204 14.25 -2.13 -19.07
C ASN A 204 13.36 -3.38 -19.11
N PRO A 205 13.74 -4.44 -19.85
CA PRO A 205 13.11 -5.76 -19.76
C PRO A 205 13.06 -6.25 -18.30
N HIS A 206 11.88 -6.57 -17.80
CA HIS A 206 11.68 -7.06 -16.44
C HIS A 206 10.34 -7.80 -16.34
N ALA A 207 10.26 -8.81 -15.46
CA ALA A 207 9.06 -9.61 -15.22
C ALA A 207 7.82 -8.76 -14.89
N LEU A 208 8.03 -7.62 -14.23
CA LEU A 208 7.01 -6.60 -13.94
C LEU A 208 6.11 -6.31 -15.15
N TRP A 209 6.69 -6.21 -16.34
CA TRP A 209 6.00 -5.82 -17.57
C TRP A 209 5.33 -7.00 -18.31
N TRP A 210 5.39 -8.23 -17.80
CA TRP A 210 4.68 -9.33 -18.47
C TRP A 210 3.17 -9.13 -18.47
N GLY A 211 2.58 -9.18 -19.67
CA GLY A 211 1.17 -8.85 -19.90
C GLY A 211 0.87 -7.35 -19.99
N LEU A 212 1.85 -6.48 -19.76
CA LEU A 212 1.72 -5.02 -19.89
C LEU A 212 2.57 -4.59 -21.09
N GLU A 213 1.98 -3.97 -22.10
CA GLU A 213 2.59 -3.70 -23.42
C GLU A 213 3.69 -2.62 -23.40
N GLY A 214 4.63 -2.68 -22.45
CA GLY A 214 5.71 -1.72 -22.24
C GLY A 214 5.26 -0.38 -21.63
N GLU A 215 3.98 -0.20 -21.36
CA GLU A 215 3.42 0.96 -20.66
C GLU A 215 2.13 0.55 -19.94
N ALA A 216 1.87 1.13 -18.78
CA ALA A 216 0.62 0.95 -18.04
C ALA A 216 0.32 2.17 -17.18
N SER A 217 -0.96 2.40 -16.90
CA SER A 217 -1.39 3.40 -15.91
C SER A 217 -1.34 2.79 -14.51
N PHE A 218 -0.73 3.50 -13.56
CA PHE A 218 -0.68 3.10 -12.15
C PHE A 218 -1.12 4.25 -11.24
N GLN A 219 -1.61 3.90 -10.06
CA GLN A 219 -2.00 4.87 -9.04
C GLN A 219 -0.82 5.37 -8.21
N VAL A 220 -0.76 6.69 -7.98
CA VAL A 220 0.20 7.32 -7.06
C VAL A 220 -0.52 8.15 -6.01
N TRP A 221 -0.03 8.12 -4.77
CA TRP A 221 -0.65 8.82 -3.64
C TRP A 221 0.38 9.61 -2.83
N TRP A 222 0.63 10.84 -3.26
CA TRP A 222 1.60 11.78 -2.64
C TRP A 222 2.99 11.17 -2.41
N PRO A 223 3.60 10.50 -3.41
CA PRO A 223 4.91 9.92 -3.25
C PRO A 223 6.00 11.01 -3.20
N SER A 224 7.23 10.57 -2.94
CA SER A 224 8.43 11.38 -3.21
C SER A 224 8.93 11.08 -4.62
N GLN A 225 10.08 11.63 -4.99
CA GLN A 225 10.85 11.21 -6.17
C GLN A 225 12.20 10.64 -5.73
N PHE A 226 12.70 9.67 -6.50
CA PHE A 226 14.01 9.08 -6.28
C PHE A 226 15.10 10.04 -6.75
N ASP A 227 16.20 10.04 -6.02
CA ASP A 227 17.43 10.71 -6.44
C ASP A 227 18.57 9.69 -6.37
N LEU A 228 19.15 9.38 -7.53
CA LEU A 228 20.04 8.24 -7.72
C LEU A 228 21.47 8.64 -7.39
N VAL A 229 22.01 8.16 -6.27
CA VAL A 229 23.38 8.47 -5.84
C VAL A 229 24.42 7.70 -6.66
N LYS A 230 24.11 6.44 -6.99
CA LYS A 230 24.93 5.57 -7.84
C LYS A 230 24.06 4.93 -8.93
N PRO A 231 23.71 5.67 -10.00
CA PRO A 231 22.79 5.21 -11.03
C PRO A 231 23.21 3.88 -11.67
N GLU A 232 24.50 3.61 -11.78
CA GLU A 232 25.06 2.38 -12.34
C GLU A 232 24.73 1.12 -11.52
N LYS A 233 24.35 1.28 -10.25
CA LYS A 233 23.92 0.19 -9.36
C LYS A 233 22.40 -0.01 -9.33
N ILE A 234 21.66 0.81 -10.07
CA ILE A 234 20.20 0.85 -10.02
C ILE A 234 19.64 0.50 -11.39
N GLN A 235 18.84 -0.56 -11.43
CA GLN A 235 18.01 -0.86 -12.58
C GLN A 235 16.72 -0.05 -12.48
N ILE A 236 16.47 0.84 -13.43
CA ILE A 236 15.18 1.54 -13.53
C ILE A 236 14.21 0.62 -14.26
N LEU A 237 13.15 0.17 -13.60
CA LEU A 237 12.16 -0.72 -14.18
C LEU A 237 11.11 0.07 -14.96
N GLY A 238 10.68 1.21 -14.40
CA GLY A 238 9.66 2.08 -14.98
C GLY A 238 9.94 3.56 -14.74
N ARG A 239 9.60 4.39 -15.72
CA ARG A 239 9.68 5.85 -15.67
C ARG A 239 8.31 6.47 -15.78
N TYR A 240 8.08 7.56 -15.05
CA TYR A 240 6.86 8.34 -15.20
C TYR A 240 6.73 8.89 -16.63
N GLY A 241 5.54 8.71 -17.19
CA GLY A 241 5.08 9.27 -18.45
C GLY A 241 4.01 10.33 -18.19
N ASP A 242 2.93 10.29 -18.97
CA ASP A 242 1.91 11.33 -18.95
C ASP A 242 0.89 11.14 -17.81
N PRO A 243 0.45 12.25 -17.16
CA PRO A 243 -0.69 12.25 -16.26
C PRO A 243 -1.98 11.76 -16.95
N GLU A 244 -2.81 10.99 -16.25
CA GLU A 244 -4.15 10.62 -16.73
C GLU A 244 -5.21 11.63 -16.26
N SER A 245 -6.46 11.43 -16.68
CA SER A 245 -7.56 12.39 -16.48
C SER A 245 -7.85 12.74 -15.02
N ASP A 246 -7.56 11.85 -14.07
CA ASP A 246 -7.80 12.09 -12.64
C ASP A 246 -6.56 12.62 -11.91
N PHE A 247 -5.43 12.78 -12.58
CA PHE A 247 -4.18 13.19 -11.95
C PHE A 247 -4.24 14.64 -11.45
N CYS A 248 -3.88 14.81 -10.19
CA CYS A 248 -3.89 16.09 -9.51
C CYS A 248 -2.52 16.42 -8.91
N VAL A 249 -2.17 17.70 -8.88
CA VAL A 249 -1.06 18.23 -8.10
C VAL A 249 -1.62 19.20 -7.06
N SER A 250 -1.38 18.92 -5.78
CA SER A 250 -2.12 19.56 -4.68
C SER A 250 -3.63 19.32 -4.85
N ASP A 251 -4.38 20.36 -5.16
CA ASP A 251 -5.83 20.43 -5.34
C ASP A 251 -6.20 20.76 -6.80
N LEU A 252 -5.22 20.83 -7.70
CA LEU A 252 -5.40 21.17 -9.11
C LEU A 252 -5.39 19.91 -9.97
N ASN A 253 -6.47 19.65 -10.71
CA ASN A 253 -6.47 18.62 -11.75
C ASN A 253 -5.62 19.11 -12.94
N VAL A 254 -4.66 18.29 -13.38
CA VAL A 254 -3.72 18.67 -14.44
C VAL A 254 -4.43 18.88 -15.78
N GLY A 255 -5.34 17.99 -16.15
CA GLY A 255 -6.10 18.08 -17.41
C GLY A 255 -6.96 19.35 -17.47
N GLU A 256 -7.68 19.66 -16.39
CA GLU A 256 -8.50 20.87 -16.28
C GLU A 256 -7.65 22.15 -16.32
N THR A 257 -6.50 22.15 -15.64
CA THR A 257 -5.58 23.29 -15.59
C THR A 257 -5.03 23.60 -16.99
N VAL A 258 -4.65 22.58 -17.74
CA VAL A 258 -4.19 22.71 -19.13
C VAL A 258 -5.32 23.17 -20.05
N ALA A 259 -6.52 22.59 -19.92
CA ALA A 259 -7.69 22.99 -20.72
C ALA A 259 -8.08 24.46 -20.50
N ALA A 260 -7.95 24.94 -19.27
CA ALA A 260 -8.18 26.33 -18.90
C ALA A 260 -7.04 27.29 -19.30
N ARG A 261 -5.94 26.79 -19.88
CA ARG A 261 -4.75 27.56 -20.29
C ARG A 261 -4.16 28.37 -19.13
N LEU A 262 -4.14 27.79 -17.94
CA LEU A 262 -3.50 28.39 -16.77
C LEU A 262 -1.99 28.13 -16.81
N GLU A 263 -1.22 29.17 -16.53
CA GLU A 263 0.25 29.10 -16.56
C GLU A 263 0.80 28.53 -15.24
N TRP A 264 1.48 27.39 -15.32
CA TRP A 264 2.07 26.73 -14.15
C TRP A 264 2.99 27.65 -13.34
N ALA A 265 3.80 28.49 -13.98
CA ALA A 265 4.69 29.42 -13.29
C ALA A 265 3.94 30.45 -12.42
N GLN A 266 2.75 30.89 -12.85
CA GLN A 266 1.92 31.79 -12.07
C GLN A 266 1.29 31.07 -10.88
N LEU A 267 0.83 29.84 -11.11
CA LEU A 267 0.30 28.98 -10.05
C LEU A 267 1.37 28.66 -9.01
N GLU A 268 2.59 28.29 -9.42
CA GLU A 268 3.72 28.02 -8.52
C GLU A 268 4.07 29.24 -7.66
N LYS A 269 4.03 30.46 -8.24
CA LYS A 269 4.22 31.71 -7.48
C LYS A 269 3.12 31.92 -6.43
N ALA A 270 1.87 31.64 -6.78
CA ALA A 270 0.73 31.76 -5.86
C ALA A 270 0.74 30.68 -4.77
N TYR A 271 1.16 29.46 -5.12
CA TYR A 271 1.16 28.30 -4.24
C TYR A 271 2.43 28.17 -3.40
N GLN A 272 3.53 28.80 -3.82
CA GLN A 272 4.86 28.73 -3.21
C GLN A 272 5.41 27.30 -3.12
N ILE A 273 4.98 26.44 -4.04
CA ILE A 273 5.47 25.07 -4.21
C ILE A 273 5.54 24.75 -5.69
N ASN A 274 6.33 23.74 -6.05
CA ASN A 274 6.35 23.20 -7.41
C ASN A 274 4.99 22.57 -7.74
N LEU A 275 4.47 22.87 -8.92
CA LEU A 275 3.18 22.39 -9.43
C LEU A 275 3.26 21.86 -10.86
N ASN A 276 4.25 22.27 -11.66
CA ASN A 276 4.35 21.82 -13.04
C ASN A 276 4.60 20.29 -13.12
N PRO A 277 3.67 19.50 -13.70
CA PRO A 277 3.81 18.05 -13.79
C PRO A 277 4.98 17.58 -14.68
N GLU A 278 5.52 18.43 -15.55
CA GLU A 278 6.71 18.11 -16.37
C GLU A 278 7.92 17.68 -15.53
N ARG A 279 7.97 18.07 -14.25
CA ARG A 279 8.99 17.63 -13.29
C ARG A 279 9.01 16.12 -13.02
N LEU A 280 7.97 15.39 -13.44
CA LEU A 280 7.92 13.93 -13.40
C LEU A 280 8.40 13.29 -14.71
N SER A 281 8.46 14.03 -15.80
CA SER A 281 8.72 13.43 -17.11
C SER A 281 10.02 12.63 -17.11
N SER A 282 9.92 11.35 -17.44
CA SER A 282 11.04 10.39 -17.48
C SER A 282 11.72 10.11 -16.13
N GLU A 283 11.18 10.61 -15.01
CA GLU A 283 11.71 10.32 -13.68
C GLU A 283 11.50 8.85 -13.29
N PRO A 284 12.41 8.23 -12.52
CA PRO A 284 12.23 6.85 -12.07
C PRO A 284 10.98 6.72 -11.19
N ALA A 285 10.07 5.82 -11.57
CA ALA A 285 8.86 5.49 -10.79
C ALA A 285 9.03 4.18 -10.01
N ILE A 286 9.71 3.21 -10.64
CA ILE A 286 9.96 1.88 -10.07
C ILE A 286 11.41 1.51 -10.35
N ILE A 287 12.14 1.12 -9.32
CA ILE A 287 13.56 0.79 -9.38
C ILE A 287 13.86 -0.55 -8.70
N ALA A 288 14.94 -1.20 -9.12
CA ALA A 288 15.46 -2.40 -8.51
C ALA A 288 16.99 -2.32 -8.33
N GLY A 289 17.50 -3.12 -7.42
CA GLY A 289 18.92 -3.35 -7.21
C GLY A 289 19.16 -4.47 -6.22
N GLU A 290 20.38 -4.55 -5.71
CA GLU A 290 20.81 -5.60 -4.80
C GLU A 290 21.44 -5.01 -3.53
N TYR A 291 21.25 -5.71 -2.41
CA TYR A 291 21.94 -5.42 -1.16
C TYR A 291 22.45 -6.73 -0.57
N GLY A 292 23.77 -6.91 -0.57
CA GLY A 292 24.37 -8.23 -0.29
C GLY A 292 23.90 -9.25 -1.32
N GLN A 293 23.29 -10.34 -0.86
CA GLN A 293 22.72 -11.39 -1.71
C GLN A 293 21.22 -11.20 -2.01
N GLY A 294 20.57 -10.21 -1.39
CA GLY A 294 19.13 -9.98 -1.51
C GLY A 294 18.77 -9.00 -2.62
N ARG A 295 17.63 -9.23 -3.26
CA ARG A 295 17.04 -8.33 -4.26
C ARG A 295 16.13 -7.30 -3.59
N VAL A 296 16.17 -6.07 -4.08
CA VAL A 296 15.38 -4.96 -3.56
C VAL A 296 14.62 -4.31 -4.72
N VAL A 297 13.30 -4.24 -4.62
CA VAL A 297 12.42 -3.56 -5.57
C VAL A 297 11.65 -2.47 -4.83
N LEU A 298 11.75 -1.24 -5.32
CA LEU A 298 11.09 -0.07 -4.73
C LEU A 298 10.15 0.56 -5.76
N SER A 299 8.89 0.75 -5.39
CA SER A 299 7.86 1.38 -6.22
C SER A 299 7.26 2.57 -5.50
N TYR A 300 7.21 3.74 -6.15
CA TYR A 300 6.34 4.82 -5.70
C TYR A 300 4.88 4.65 -6.12
N PRO A 301 4.58 4.13 -7.33
CA PRO A 301 3.24 3.66 -7.65
C PRO A 301 2.74 2.58 -6.66
N HIS A 302 1.46 2.67 -6.31
CA HIS A 302 0.76 1.73 -5.42
C HIS A 302 0.16 0.58 -6.23
N LEU A 303 0.99 -0.42 -6.50
CA LEU A 303 0.64 -1.62 -7.27
C LEU A 303 -0.42 -2.50 -6.56
N GLU A 304 -0.61 -2.28 -5.25
CA GLU A 304 -1.60 -2.92 -4.38
C GLU A 304 -2.93 -2.15 -4.30
N THR A 305 -3.13 -1.14 -5.14
CA THR A 305 -4.39 -0.38 -5.14
C THR A 305 -5.58 -1.30 -5.49
N PRO A 306 -6.66 -1.33 -4.67
CA PRO A 306 -7.83 -2.15 -4.96
C PRO A 306 -8.45 -1.80 -6.31
N GLY A 307 -8.60 -2.79 -7.19
CA GLY A 307 -9.22 -2.63 -8.50
C GLY A 307 -8.31 -2.06 -9.59
N ASP A 308 -7.05 -1.70 -9.27
CA ASP A 308 -6.05 -1.35 -10.29
C ASP A 308 -5.51 -2.62 -10.94
N VAL A 309 -6.19 -3.10 -11.99
CA VAL A 309 -5.84 -4.35 -12.69
C VAL A 309 -4.38 -4.38 -13.15
N ALA A 310 -3.90 -3.29 -13.75
CA ALA A 310 -2.54 -3.23 -14.26
C ALA A 310 -1.53 -3.21 -13.09
N GLY A 311 -1.80 -2.42 -12.05
CA GLY A 311 -1.00 -2.41 -10.82
C GLY A 311 -0.95 -3.79 -10.15
N ASN A 312 -2.10 -4.45 -10.00
CA ASN A 312 -2.20 -5.76 -9.37
C ASN A 312 -1.49 -6.85 -10.19
N MET A 313 -1.51 -6.77 -11.52
CA MET A 313 -0.71 -7.62 -12.39
C MET A 313 0.79 -7.39 -12.20
N ALA A 314 1.23 -6.13 -12.21
CA ALA A 314 2.63 -5.79 -11.97
C ALA A 314 3.10 -6.29 -10.60
N LEU A 315 2.26 -6.16 -9.56
CA LEU A 315 2.52 -6.70 -8.22
C LEU A 315 2.67 -8.22 -8.24
N PHE A 316 1.73 -8.95 -8.85
CA PHE A 316 1.79 -10.40 -9.01
C PHE A 316 3.08 -10.84 -9.71
N ASN A 317 3.47 -10.12 -10.77
CA ASN A 317 4.67 -10.38 -11.53
C ASN A 317 5.94 -10.25 -10.67
N ILE A 318 6.08 -9.14 -9.94
CA ILE A 318 7.22 -8.88 -9.05
C ILE A 318 7.23 -9.87 -7.88
N TRP A 319 6.06 -10.16 -7.30
CA TRP A 319 5.92 -11.07 -6.16
C TRP A 319 6.52 -12.44 -6.46
N HIS A 320 6.13 -13.04 -7.59
CA HIS A 320 6.65 -14.34 -7.98
C HIS A 320 8.08 -14.29 -8.53
N ASP A 321 8.49 -13.20 -9.18
CA ASP A 321 9.90 -13.01 -9.57
C ASP A 321 10.83 -13.01 -8.35
N LEU A 322 10.45 -12.32 -7.28
CA LEU A 322 11.21 -12.29 -6.02
C LEU A 322 11.20 -13.66 -5.33
N LEU A 323 10.08 -14.36 -5.28
CA LEU A 323 10.01 -15.72 -4.74
C LEU A 323 10.87 -16.72 -5.51
N SER A 324 10.87 -16.65 -6.85
CA SER A 324 11.66 -17.53 -7.71
C SER A 324 13.15 -17.25 -7.64
N SER A 325 13.55 -16.00 -7.33
CA SER A 325 14.96 -15.58 -7.22
C SER A 325 15.52 -15.58 -5.80
N SER A 326 14.68 -15.84 -4.79
CA SER A 326 15.13 -15.95 -3.39
C SER A 326 16.14 -17.07 -3.21
N VAL A 327 17.29 -16.73 -2.63
CA VAL A 327 18.33 -17.70 -2.25
C VAL A 327 18.15 -18.24 -0.83
N LEU A 328 17.20 -17.69 -0.05
CA LEU A 328 16.85 -18.23 1.25
C LEU A 328 16.00 -19.49 1.11
N GLU A 329 16.49 -20.57 1.72
CA GLU A 329 15.71 -21.75 2.07
C GLU A 329 15.01 -21.47 3.39
N CYS A 330 13.67 -21.55 3.39
CA CYS A 330 12.90 -21.48 4.63
C CYS A 330 12.58 -22.89 5.09
N PRO A 331 12.70 -23.20 6.40
CA PRO A 331 12.29 -24.50 6.93
C PRO A 331 10.83 -24.78 6.57
N ASP A 332 10.52 -25.97 6.06
CA ASP A 332 9.13 -26.39 5.78
C ASP A 332 8.28 -26.35 7.07
N ASP A 333 8.91 -26.64 8.21
CA ASP A 333 8.28 -26.86 9.52
C ASP A 333 8.05 -25.59 10.36
N SER A 334 8.29 -24.39 9.81
CA SER A 334 7.88 -23.17 10.51
C SER A 334 6.38 -22.96 10.29
N ASP A 335 5.56 -23.60 11.12
CA ASP A 335 4.17 -23.18 11.32
C ASP A 335 4.20 -21.68 11.58
N GLY A 336 3.83 -20.90 10.56
CA GLY A 336 3.87 -19.44 10.58
C GLY A 336 3.07 -18.98 11.78
N THR A 337 3.70 -18.18 12.64
CA THR A 337 3.09 -17.54 13.82
C THR A 337 2.14 -18.45 14.63
N LYS A 338 2.64 -19.15 15.67
CA LYS A 338 1.83 -19.89 16.66
C LYS A 338 0.45 -19.25 16.84
N VAL A 339 -0.62 -20.03 16.62
CA VAL A 339 -2.02 -19.60 16.74
C VAL A 339 -2.17 -18.73 17.97
N ALA A 340 -2.34 -17.43 17.74
CA ALA A 340 -2.53 -16.49 18.83
C ALA A 340 -3.82 -16.87 19.55
N ASN A 341 -3.80 -16.82 20.89
CA ASN A 341 -5.03 -16.99 21.67
C ASN A 341 -6.04 -15.93 21.20
N ILE A 342 -7.13 -16.39 20.60
CA ILE A 342 -8.22 -15.54 20.13
C ILE A 342 -9.11 -15.24 21.32
N VAL A 343 -9.30 -13.95 21.61
CA VAL A 343 -10.27 -13.50 22.60
C VAL A 343 -11.53 -13.09 21.86
N PRO A 344 -12.69 -13.70 22.17
CA PRO A 344 -13.96 -13.31 21.58
C PRO A 344 -14.26 -11.83 21.86
N VAL A 345 -14.81 -11.14 20.85
CA VAL A 345 -15.35 -9.80 21.03
C VAL A 345 -16.85 -9.93 21.27
N ASP A 346 -17.33 -9.34 22.36
CA ASP A 346 -18.75 -9.37 22.69
C ASP A 346 -19.57 -8.43 21.78
N GLU A 347 -20.86 -8.71 21.65
CA GLU A 347 -21.77 -7.95 20.77
C GLU A 347 -21.88 -6.48 21.18
N GLN A 348 -21.74 -6.14 22.47
CA GLN A 348 -21.78 -4.75 22.93
C GLN A 348 -20.57 -3.98 22.43
N SER A 349 -19.37 -4.56 22.51
CA SER A 349 -18.13 -3.99 21.96
C SER A 349 -18.22 -3.84 20.45
N LEU A 350 -18.72 -4.85 19.73
CA LEU A 350 -18.89 -4.78 18.27
C LEU A 350 -19.89 -3.69 17.86
N GLU A 351 -21.03 -3.60 18.53
CA GLU A 351 -22.04 -2.57 18.23
C GLU A 351 -21.51 -1.15 18.51
N ARG A 352 -20.67 -0.97 19.53
CA ARG A 352 -19.97 0.30 19.75
C ARG A 352 -19.12 0.68 18.54
N VAL A 353 -18.32 -0.24 17.98
CA VAL A 353 -17.50 0.04 16.79
C VAL A 353 -18.39 0.33 15.56
N ARG A 354 -19.49 -0.42 15.36
CA ARG A 354 -20.47 -0.13 14.30
C ARG A 354 -21.07 1.27 14.44
N ALA A 355 -21.41 1.67 15.66
CA ALA A 355 -21.90 3.02 15.93
C ALA A 355 -20.86 4.08 15.54
N MET A 356 -19.58 3.88 15.90
CA MET A 356 -18.49 4.78 15.50
C MET A 356 -18.36 4.88 13.98
N ALA A 357 -18.40 3.74 13.26
CA ALA A 357 -18.35 3.73 11.81
C ALA A 357 -19.49 4.55 11.18
N ARG A 358 -20.74 4.36 11.62
CA ARG A 358 -21.88 5.17 11.17
C ARG A 358 -21.74 6.66 11.53
N GLU A 359 -21.11 6.98 12.66
CA GLU A 359 -20.85 8.36 13.05
C GLU A 359 -19.72 9.00 12.21
N THR A 360 -18.69 8.25 11.80
CA THR A 360 -17.67 8.73 10.86
C THR A 360 -18.28 9.10 9.51
N GLU A 361 -19.20 8.29 8.98
CA GLU A 361 -19.92 8.60 7.73
C GLU A 361 -20.67 9.93 7.83
N LYS A 362 -21.31 10.21 8.98
CA LYS A 362 -21.97 11.49 9.23
C LYS A 362 -20.99 12.67 9.24
N LEU A 363 -19.77 12.49 9.78
CA LEU A 363 -18.72 13.52 9.75
C LEU A 363 -18.17 13.74 8.34
N VAL A 364 -17.94 12.67 7.57
CA VAL A 364 -17.51 12.77 6.17
C VAL A 364 -18.57 13.51 5.36
N ALA A 365 -19.84 13.11 5.48
CA ALA A 365 -20.95 13.77 4.80
C ALA A 365 -21.14 15.24 5.23
N LEU A 366 -20.77 15.59 6.47
CA LEU A 366 -20.75 16.99 6.91
C LEU A 366 -19.72 17.80 6.13
N GLY A 367 -18.51 17.27 5.95
CA GLY A 367 -17.49 17.93 5.14
C GLY A 367 -17.88 18.04 3.66
N GLU A 368 -18.54 17.03 3.10
CA GLU A 368 -19.08 17.09 1.73
C GLU A 368 -20.14 18.19 1.57
N ARG A 369 -21.09 18.30 2.52
CA ARG A 369 -22.10 19.39 2.52
C ARG A 369 -21.47 20.78 2.60
N HIS A 370 -20.27 20.89 3.16
CA HIS A 370 -19.52 22.14 3.25
C HIS A 370 -18.50 22.32 2.12
N ASN A 371 -18.48 21.44 1.10
CA ASN A 371 -17.53 21.46 0.00
C ASN A 371 -16.06 21.43 0.46
N LEU A 372 -15.79 20.83 1.63
CA LEU A 372 -14.44 20.65 2.16
C LEU A 372 -13.70 19.53 1.43
N TRP A 373 -14.44 18.52 0.96
CA TRP A 373 -13.96 17.37 0.22
C TRP A 373 -15.10 16.64 -0.49
N SER A 374 -14.73 15.65 -1.30
CA SER A 374 -15.61 14.63 -1.88
C SER A 374 -14.89 13.28 -1.89
N TRP A 375 -15.63 12.18 -2.01
CA TRP A 375 -14.99 10.88 -2.29
C TRP A 375 -14.38 10.86 -3.68
N ARG A 376 -13.08 10.54 -3.75
CA ARG A 376 -12.39 10.23 -5.00
C ARG A 376 -12.65 8.78 -5.41
N ASN A 377 -12.61 7.90 -4.42
CA ASN A 377 -12.94 6.49 -4.50
C ASN A 377 -13.46 6.06 -3.11
N PRO A 378 -13.96 4.82 -2.92
CA PRO A 378 -14.55 4.40 -1.65
C PRO A 378 -13.61 4.40 -0.42
N TRP A 379 -12.32 4.71 -0.58
CA TRP A 379 -11.33 4.67 0.49
C TRP A 379 -10.42 5.91 0.54
N LEU A 380 -10.64 6.90 -0.34
CA LEU A 380 -9.84 8.11 -0.40
C LEU A 380 -10.72 9.33 -0.67
N LEU A 381 -10.61 10.31 0.21
CA LEU A 381 -11.19 11.64 0.00
C LEU A 381 -10.26 12.47 -0.91
N GLN A 382 -10.86 13.30 -1.75
CA GLN A 382 -10.21 14.43 -2.39
C GLN A 382 -10.67 15.70 -1.66
N TRP A 383 -9.73 16.49 -1.17
CA TRP A 383 -10.02 17.63 -0.30
C TRP A 383 -9.46 18.94 -0.84
N GLN A 384 -10.10 20.03 -0.43
CA GLN A 384 -9.65 21.39 -0.74
C GLN A 384 -8.31 21.70 -0.06
N ARG A 385 -7.49 22.55 -0.70
CA ARG A 385 -6.20 22.94 -0.14
C ARG A 385 -6.31 23.43 1.30
N GLY A 386 -5.41 22.91 2.13
CA GLY A 386 -5.32 23.27 3.54
C GLY A 386 -6.35 22.59 4.45
N VAL A 387 -7.33 21.84 3.92
CA VAL A 387 -8.28 21.01 4.71
C VAL A 387 -7.64 19.67 5.08
N ARG A 388 -8.07 19.08 6.20
CA ARG A 388 -7.54 17.82 6.76
C ARG A 388 -8.30 16.57 6.31
N GLY A 389 -8.58 16.47 5.00
CA GLY A 389 -9.38 15.38 4.44
C GLY A 389 -8.75 14.00 4.65
N ALA A 390 -7.43 13.89 4.51
CA ALA A 390 -6.70 12.63 4.69
C ALA A 390 -6.96 11.99 6.06
N GLU A 391 -6.94 12.79 7.12
CA GLU A 391 -7.08 12.31 8.49
C GLU A 391 -8.50 11.81 8.77
N PHE A 392 -9.54 12.58 8.39
CA PHE A 392 -10.93 12.16 8.55
C PHE A 392 -11.26 10.92 7.69
N GLY A 393 -10.81 10.90 6.44
CA GLY A 393 -11.01 9.76 5.53
C GLY A 393 -10.34 8.49 6.06
N THR A 394 -9.10 8.61 6.55
CA THR A 394 -8.36 7.47 7.15
C THR A 394 -9.11 6.86 8.33
N ILE A 395 -9.61 7.68 9.26
CA ILE A 395 -10.37 7.18 10.42
C ILE A 395 -11.65 6.49 9.98
N ALA A 396 -12.39 7.07 9.03
CA ALA A 396 -13.62 6.49 8.51
C ALA A 396 -13.37 5.09 7.90
N VAL A 397 -12.38 4.99 7.01
CA VAL A 397 -12.06 3.73 6.32
C VAL A 397 -11.54 2.67 7.30
N LEU A 398 -10.68 3.05 8.25
CA LEU A 398 -10.14 2.10 9.22
C LEU A 398 -11.17 1.63 10.24
N LEU A 399 -12.12 2.47 10.66
CA LEU A 399 -13.23 2.03 11.53
C LEU A 399 -14.17 1.09 10.78
N GLN A 400 -14.53 1.39 9.53
CA GLN A 400 -15.28 0.45 8.68
C GLN A 400 -14.51 -0.85 8.44
N GLY A 401 -13.19 -0.76 8.28
CA GLY A 401 -12.33 -1.93 8.18
C GLY A 401 -12.32 -2.77 9.45
N LEU A 402 -12.22 -2.13 10.61
CA LEU A 402 -12.29 -2.80 11.90
C LEU A 402 -13.63 -3.50 12.12
N VAL A 403 -14.76 -2.88 11.78
CA VAL A 403 -16.08 -3.54 11.81
C VAL A 403 -16.06 -4.81 10.97
N ARG A 404 -15.64 -4.70 9.69
CA ARG A 404 -15.61 -5.84 8.76
C ARG A 404 -14.76 -6.99 9.28
N GLU A 405 -13.56 -6.69 9.79
CA GLU A 405 -12.68 -7.73 10.31
C GLU A 405 -13.23 -8.36 11.58
N LEU A 406 -13.79 -7.58 12.51
CA LEU A 406 -14.40 -8.12 13.74
C LEU A 406 -15.63 -8.97 13.46
N GLU A 407 -16.48 -8.58 12.51
CA GLU A 407 -17.63 -9.39 12.09
C GLU A 407 -17.19 -10.71 11.45
N ARG A 408 -16.09 -10.68 10.70
CA ARG A 408 -15.56 -11.86 10.03
C ARG A 408 -14.88 -12.83 10.98
N THR A 409 -14.16 -12.34 11.98
CA THR A 409 -13.37 -13.19 12.89
C THR A 409 -14.05 -13.51 14.21
N GLY A 410 -15.01 -12.68 14.66
CA GLY A 410 -15.65 -12.77 15.96
C GLY A 410 -14.70 -12.55 17.16
N GLY A 411 -13.46 -12.15 16.91
CA GLY A 411 -12.43 -12.12 17.94
C GLY A 411 -11.14 -11.42 17.53
N ILE A 412 -10.31 -11.14 18.53
CA ILE A 412 -9.00 -10.50 18.39
C ILE A 412 -7.91 -11.46 18.85
N ALA A 413 -6.87 -11.61 18.04
CA ALA A 413 -5.65 -12.30 18.41
C ALA A 413 -4.86 -11.48 19.44
N SER A 414 -4.56 -12.08 20.60
CA SER A 414 -3.68 -11.47 21.58
C SER A 414 -2.21 -11.62 21.16
N THR A 415 -1.51 -10.49 20.99
CA THR A 415 -0.05 -10.46 20.87
C THR A 415 0.66 -10.57 22.23
N TYR A 416 -0.09 -10.64 23.35
CA TYR A 416 0.46 -10.82 24.69
C TYR A 416 0.50 -12.30 25.10
N PRO A 417 1.53 -12.74 25.86
CA PRO A 417 1.67 -14.13 26.34
C PRO A 417 0.50 -14.61 27.21
N THR A 418 -0.24 -13.69 27.82
CA THR A 418 -1.44 -13.97 28.63
C THR A 418 -2.59 -13.09 28.16
N PRO A 419 -3.66 -13.66 27.60
CA PRO A 419 -4.88 -12.93 27.35
C PRO A 419 -5.59 -12.75 28.70
N SER A 420 -5.77 -11.51 29.14
CA SER A 420 -6.92 -11.20 29.99
C SER A 420 -7.91 -10.46 29.11
N SER A 421 -9.13 -10.98 28.99
CA SER A 421 -10.27 -10.27 28.38
C SER A 421 -10.36 -8.82 28.86
N LEU A 422 -9.97 -8.57 30.11
CA LEU A 422 -9.81 -7.24 30.72
C LEU A 422 -8.92 -6.28 29.91
N LYS A 423 -7.79 -6.74 29.35
CA LYS A 423 -6.90 -5.87 28.55
C LYS A 423 -7.54 -5.46 27.22
N ILE A 424 -8.25 -6.37 26.57
CA ILE A 424 -8.95 -6.09 25.32
C ILE A 424 -10.17 -5.20 25.57
N GLY A 425 -10.93 -5.47 26.64
CA GLY A 425 -12.00 -4.57 27.10
C GLY A 425 -11.49 -3.15 27.33
N ALA A 426 -10.35 -2.98 28.00
CA ALA A 426 -9.73 -1.67 28.20
C ALA A 426 -9.31 -0.99 26.89
N GLN A 427 -8.92 -1.74 25.85
CA GLN A 427 -8.63 -1.20 24.52
C GLN A 427 -9.90 -0.65 23.83
N PHE A 428 -11.03 -1.35 23.96
CA PHE A 428 -12.31 -0.86 23.44
C PHE A 428 -12.82 0.36 24.21
N GLU A 429 -12.71 0.39 25.54
CA GLU A 429 -13.08 1.57 26.33
C GLU A 429 -12.25 2.80 25.94
N LYS A 430 -10.94 2.62 25.77
CA LYS A 430 -10.06 3.68 25.29
C LYS A 430 -10.42 4.13 23.86
N LEU A 431 -10.81 3.20 22.98
CA LEU A 431 -11.29 3.55 21.64
C LEU A 431 -12.55 4.43 21.71
N VAL A 432 -13.51 4.08 22.57
CA VAL A 432 -14.75 4.85 22.78
C VAL A 432 -14.44 6.27 23.27
N GLU A 433 -13.56 6.41 24.26
CA GLU A 433 -13.14 7.71 24.80
C GLU A 433 -12.50 8.59 23.72
N LEU A 434 -11.48 8.06 23.04
CA LEU A 434 -10.75 8.80 22.00
C LEU A 434 -11.66 9.17 20.82
N TRP A 435 -12.57 8.27 20.43
CA TRP A 435 -13.54 8.55 19.40
C TRP A 435 -14.50 9.67 19.78
N GLY A 436 -15.05 9.65 21.00
CA GLY A 436 -15.95 10.70 21.49
C GLY A 436 -15.30 12.09 21.41
N LEU A 437 -14.06 12.19 21.89
CA LEU A 437 -13.27 13.43 21.81
C LEU A 437 -13.02 13.85 20.35
N PHE A 438 -12.66 12.91 19.47
CA PHE A 438 -12.32 13.20 18.08
C PHE A 438 -13.55 13.62 17.30
N ARG A 439 -14.69 12.94 17.50
CA ARG A 439 -15.96 13.24 16.87
C ARG A 439 -16.43 14.65 17.20
N ASP A 440 -16.39 15.02 18.47
CA ASP A 440 -16.94 16.29 18.95
C ASP A 440 -16.04 17.47 18.52
N LYS A 441 -14.72 17.35 18.71
CA LYS A 441 -13.76 18.36 18.26
C LYS A 441 -13.67 18.43 16.74
N GLY A 442 -13.72 17.27 16.07
CA GLY A 442 -13.70 17.16 14.62
C GLY A 442 -14.90 17.85 13.98
N ARG A 443 -16.11 17.61 14.49
CA ARG A 443 -17.31 18.33 14.04
C ARG A 443 -17.16 19.83 14.20
N ALA A 444 -16.74 20.29 15.38
CA ALA A 444 -16.51 21.71 15.64
C ALA A 444 -15.48 22.31 14.66
N LEU A 445 -14.40 21.57 14.36
CA LEU A 445 -13.40 22.01 13.39
C LEU A 445 -13.99 22.16 11.99
N LEU A 446 -14.79 21.20 11.52
CA LEU A 446 -15.40 21.27 10.19
C LEU A 446 -16.36 22.46 10.06
N GLU A 447 -17.13 22.75 11.10
CA GLU A 447 -18.00 23.92 11.14
C GLU A 447 -17.20 25.24 11.11
N GLU A 448 -16.11 25.32 11.87
CA GLU A 448 -15.22 26.49 11.85
C GLU A 448 -14.52 26.65 10.49
N GLU A 449 -14.05 25.56 9.89
CA GLU A 449 -13.41 25.60 8.57
C GLU A 449 -14.40 25.99 7.49
N ALA A 450 -15.65 25.50 7.55
CA ALA A 450 -16.71 25.83 6.62
C ALA A 450 -17.05 27.32 6.61
N ARG A 451 -17.15 27.96 7.79
CA ARG A 451 -17.44 29.40 7.89
C ARG A 451 -16.36 30.28 7.27
N ASN A 452 -15.10 29.81 7.25
CA ASN A 452 -13.95 30.58 6.79
C ASN A 452 -13.47 30.19 5.38
N LEU A 453 -14.18 29.31 4.66
CA LEU A 453 -13.78 28.84 3.32
C LEU A 453 -13.70 29.97 2.29
N ASN A 454 -14.65 30.91 2.31
CA ASN A 454 -14.67 32.03 1.36
C ASN A 454 -13.50 33.01 1.57
N ASP A 455 -13.13 33.26 2.82
CA ASP A 455 -11.97 34.12 3.16
C ASP A 455 -10.62 33.44 2.84
N LYS A 456 -10.56 32.10 2.91
CA LYS A 456 -9.37 31.33 2.50
C LYS A 456 -9.10 31.40 1.00
N LYS A 457 -10.16 31.40 0.17
CA LYS A 457 -10.02 31.61 -1.28
C LYS A 457 -9.51 33.01 -1.61
N ALA A 458 -9.86 34.01 -0.80
CA ALA A 458 -9.40 35.39 -0.98
C ALA A 458 -7.95 35.63 -0.49
N ASN A 459 -7.49 34.90 0.55
CA ASN A 459 -6.20 35.13 1.21
C ASN A 459 -5.19 33.98 1.05
N ASN A 460 -5.24 33.21 -0.05
CA ASN A 460 -4.34 32.08 -0.30
C ASN A 460 -4.23 31.08 0.88
N GLY A 461 -5.29 30.94 1.69
CA GLY A 461 -5.34 30.01 2.83
C GLY A 461 -4.62 30.46 4.12
N GLU A 462 -4.16 31.71 4.25
CA GLU A 462 -3.25 32.10 5.35
C GLU A 462 -3.89 32.34 6.74
N ALA A 463 -5.17 32.70 6.84
CA ALA A 463 -5.77 33.05 8.14
C ALA A 463 -6.81 32.01 8.62
N LEU A 464 -6.40 31.12 9.52
CA LEU A 464 -7.33 30.34 10.34
C LEU A 464 -7.85 31.17 11.52
N SER A 465 -9.14 31.05 11.84
CA SER A 465 -9.69 31.60 13.09
C SER A 465 -8.90 31.06 14.30
N PRO A 466 -8.75 31.83 15.39
CA PRO A 466 -8.08 31.35 16.61
C PRO A 466 -8.61 29.98 17.06
N ARG A 467 -9.94 29.83 17.07
CA ARG A 467 -10.60 28.57 17.42
C ARG A 467 -10.24 27.41 16.48
N ALA A 468 -10.18 27.63 15.17
CA ALA A 468 -9.75 26.61 14.22
C ALA A 468 -8.27 26.21 14.43
N ARG A 469 -7.41 27.17 14.82
CA ARG A 469 -6.00 26.88 15.17
C ARG A 469 -5.90 26.03 16.43
N ASP A 470 -6.66 26.38 17.46
CA ASP A 470 -6.67 25.62 18.72
C ASP A 470 -7.16 24.19 18.49
N LEU A 471 -8.28 24.03 17.78
CA LEU A 471 -8.81 22.72 17.41
C LEU A 471 -7.82 21.90 16.58
N ARG A 472 -7.14 22.49 15.59
CA ARG A 472 -6.09 21.78 14.82
C ARG A 472 -4.90 21.37 15.67
N THR A 473 -4.53 22.19 16.66
CA THR A 473 -3.45 21.87 17.60
C THR A 473 -3.86 20.71 18.49
N GLU A 474 -5.07 20.72 19.05
CA GLU A 474 -5.54 19.64 19.91
C GLU A 474 -5.73 18.33 19.13
N ILE A 475 -6.37 18.41 17.95
CA ILE A 475 -6.70 17.23 17.16
C ILE A 475 -5.44 16.64 16.52
N PHE A 476 -4.57 17.46 15.93
CA PHE A 476 -3.46 16.98 15.10
C PHE A 476 -2.06 17.34 15.63
N ASN A 477 -1.95 18.18 16.65
CA ASN A 477 -0.70 18.81 17.10
C ASN A 477 0.03 19.56 15.97
N CYS A 478 -0.73 20.24 15.09
CA CYS A 478 -0.21 20.99 13.95
C CYS A 478 -0.83 22.40 13.84
N VAL A 479 0.02 23.43 13.94
CA VAL A 479 -0.38 24.85 13.86
C VAL A 479 -0.11 25.50 12.49
N ARG A 480 0.80 24.96 11.67
CA ARG A 480 1.32 25.62 10.46
C ARG A 480 1.33 24.73 9.23
N CYS A 481 0.25 23.98 8.98
CA CYS A 481 0.29 22.84 8.06
C CYS A 481 0.45 23.23 6.56
N TYR A 482 1.64 23.67 6.19
CA TYR A 482 2.24 23.61 4.87
C TYR A 482 3.43 22.64 4.95
N GLY A 483 3.17 21.36 4.68
CA GLY A 483 4.24 20.42 4.29
C GLY A 483 4.94 19.54 5.34
N SER A 484 4.54 19.45 6.62
CA SER A 484 5.14 18.43 7.51
C SER A 484 4.25 17.90 8.64
N ARG A 485 4.12 16.57 8.68
CA ARG A 485 3.66 15.68 9.76
C ARG A 485 2.37 16.08 10.50
N SER A 486 1.24 15.61 9.97
CA SER A 486 -0.08 15.64 10.62
C SER A 486 -0.35 14.53 11.64
N TYR A 487 0.69 13.76 11.96
CA TYR A 487 0.63 12.69 12.91
C TYR A 487 0.95 13.19 14.32
N GLY A 488 -0.09 13.55 15.07
CA GLY A 488 0.04 14.00 16.45
C GLY A 488 -1.32 14.16 17.12
N GLY A 489 -1.32 14.72 18.32
CA GLY A 489 -2.53 15.08 19.06
C GLY A 489 -3.46 13.90 19.31
N LEU A 490 -4.76 14.19 19.33
CA LEU A 490 -5.82 13.21 19.48
C LEU A 490 -5.90 12.23 18.30
N TYR A 491 -5.67 12.71 17.08
CA TYR A 491 -5.71 11.91 15.85
C TYR A 491 -4.71 10.75 15.92
N ARG A 492 -3.45 11.01 16.32
CA ARG A 492 -2.44 9.95 16.50
C ARG A 492 -2.91 8.90 17.50
N GLN A 493 -3.42 9.32 18.64
CA GLN A 493 -3.84 8.39 19.70
C GLN A 493 -4.99 7.51 19.23
N LEU A 494 -6.00 8.09 18.57
CA LEU A 494 -7.12 7.37 18.00
C LEU A 494 -6.66 6.42 16.88
N LEU A 495 -5.81 6.90 15.97
CA LEU A 495 -5.29 6.12 14.86
C LEU A 495 -4.48 4.90 15.35
N ASP A 496 -3.57 5.09 16.29
CA ASP A 496 -2.79 4.00 16.89
C ASP A 496 -3.69 2.99 17.62
N GLN A 497 -4.78 3.45 18.26
CA GLN A 497 -5.74 2.59 18.94
C GLN A 497 -6.56 1.74 17.96
N ILE A 498 -7.02 2.32 16.85
CA ILE A 498 -7.70 1.58 15.78
C ILE A 498 -6.74 0.59 15.12
N ASP A 499 -5.52 1.02 14.79
CA ASP A 499 -4.49 0.19 14.13
C ASP A 499 -4.14 -1.06 14.96
N GLY A 500 -4.01 -0.92 16.28
CA GLY A 500 -3.74 -2.05 17.17
C GLY A 500 -4.89 -3.07 17.25
N LEU A 501 -6.13 -2.60 17.36
CA LEU A 501 -7.32 -3.47 17.35
C LEU A 501 -7.50 -4.15 15.98
N LEU A 502 -7.25 -3.41 14.90
CA LEU A 502 -7.34 -3.91 13.54
C LEU A 502 -6.28 -4.99 13.26
N LEU A 503 -5.02 -4.78 13.66
CA LEU A 503 -3.99 -5.82 13.60
C LEU A 503 -4.44 -7.08 14.34
N GLY A 504 -4.99 -6.90 15.54
CA GLY A 504 -5.50 -8.00 16.36
C GLY A 504 -6.62 -8.78 15.66
N ALA A 505 -7.57 -8.09 15.02
CA ALA A 505 -8.63 -8.73 14.23
C ALA A 505 -8.06 -9.43 12.98
N LEU A 506 -7.14 -8.79 12.26
CA LEU A 506 -6.49 -9.35 11.07
C LEU A 506 -5.65 -10.59 11.38
N LEU A 507 -5.01 -10.65 12.54
CA LEU A 507 -4.24 -11.82 12.98
C LEU A 507 -5.16 -12.98 13.41
N ALA A 508 -6.35 -12.69 13.94
CA ALA A 508 -7.34 -13.70 14.32
C ALA A 508 -7.86 -14.51 13.12
N SER A 509 -7.70 -13.99 11.91
CA SER A 509 -8.10 -14.67 10.69
C SER A 509 -7.01 -15.50 10.01
N SER A 510 -5.84 -15.62 10.62
CA SER A 510 -4.74 -16.40 10.04
C SER A 510 -5.01 -17.88 10.30
N LYS A 511 -5.93 -18.45 9.53
CA LYS A 511 -6.19 -19.88 9.36
C LYS A 511 -6.65 -20.16 7.94
#